data_AF-A0A7V9JSU5-F1
#
_entry.id   AF-A0A7V9JSU5-F1
#
_cell.length_a   1.000
_cell.length_b   1.000
_cell.length_c   1.000
_cell.angle_alpha   90.00
_cell.angle_beta   90.00
_cell.angle_gamma   90.00
#
_symmetry.space_group_name_H-M   'P 1'
#
loop_
_entity.id
_entity.type
_entity.pdbx_description
1 polymer ?
#
loop_
_entity_poly.entity_id
_entity_poly.type
_entity_poly.pdbx_seq_one_letter_code
_entity_poly.pdbx_strand_id
1 'polypeptide(L)'
;MSPIRVTVLNADGIAAEAIGTLAADVGILLTRCATSDALIAELPKGLDVVLASQVDSGSGSGIDALIAVRRRDPDAYLVLLANDVPRALAGMNRGYLDAVACAPFAADELARMVRRGGEMAAERRHERAHREDADALLAEVAGQRDMLTRDLEQRSLALARAEALLKQQQDELVRLETRGVVSQLVRGLAHELNNPLAAILGYAQRLRRMWAKDDDAVRRLDVILGEVDRCRGLVEQLRNLAAPIDEEVGPCQPERQLAQAESRLRDFGRAAPPCVIVGAIPAVLAAPQSLTRVFEHVLDNARLAGATRCWFSGIEDAGRVRLTIENDGATPDEDAVRNATRPFFTTMASQGRRGLGLAIATALIREQAGSLDLARRDGEPGAACHITLPARPITASLPTITAGPGAGETVLVVDDEPLVAELLLDALQENGFTGTVVGTVADALRELASGSVRAMLTDVRLPDGNGIDLVSRALAMRPELAGHIALITGGGDPGHHWAAGLGCEIPVLGKPFRLEQVGKLVRSIL
;
A
#
# COMPACT_ATOMS: atom_id res chain seq x y z
N MET A 1 14.44 59.31 50.87
CA MET A 1 15.00 59.56 49.52
C MET A 1 16.47 59.25 49.58
N SER A 2 16.98 58.45 48.64
CA SER A 2 18.44 58.26 48.50
C SER A 2 19.08 59.61 48.16
N PRO A 3 20.26 59.93 48.72
CA PRO A 3 20.92 61.19 48.43
C PRO A 3 21.33 61.25 46.94
N ILE A 4 21.14 62.41 46.30
CA ILE A 4 21.54 62.66 44.91
C ILE A 4 23.06 62.71 44.86
N ARG A 5 23.69 61.83 44.08
CA ARG A 5 25.14 61.80 43.93
C ARG A 5 25.57 62.78 42.87
N VAL A 6 26.24 63.84 43.31
CA VAL A 6 26.70 64.94 42.46
C VAL A 6 28.21 64.84 42.37
N THR A 7 28.73 64.66 41.16
CA THR A 7 30.19 64.72 40.94
C THR A 7 30.56 66.00 40.25
N VAL A 8 31.54 66.71 40.81
CA VAL A 8 31.98 68.02 40.31
C VAL A 8 33.40 67.91 39.78
N LEU A 9 33.59 68.23 38.50
CA LEU A 9 34.88 68.35 37.85
C LEU A 9 35.35 69.81 37.86
N ASN A 10 36.56 70.04 38.37
CA ASN A 10 37.19 71.37 38.49
C ASN A 10 36.34 72.36 39.33
N ALA A 11 36.20 72.05 40.63
CA ALA A 11 35.44 72.86 41.59
C ALA A 11 36.13 74.18 41.99
N ASP A 12 37.39 74.40 41.56
CA ASP A 12 38.21 75.53 41.99
C ASP A 12 38.00 76.72 41.05
N GLY A 13 37.46 77.83 41.58
CA GLY A 13 37.23 79.07 40.84
C GLY A 13 35.86 79.72 41.10
N ILE A 14 35.26 80.31 40.05
CA ILE A 14 34.10 81.22 40.10
C ILE A 14 32.81 80.56 40.68
N ALA A 15 32.71 79.22 40.65
CA ALA A 15 31.57 78.47 41.18
C ALA A 15 31.81 77.85 42.57
N ALA A 16 33.00 78.01 43.16
CA ALA A 16 33.40 77.31 44.39
C ALA A 16 32.48 77.61 45.59
N GLU A 17 32.01 78.85 45.70
CA GLU A 17 31.07 79.29 46.74
C GLU A 17 29.69 78.62 46.57
N ALA A 18 29.14 78.66 45.36
CA ALA A 18 27.85 78.02 45.05
C ALA A 18 27.88 76.49 45.23
N ILE A 19 29.00 75.84 44.86
CA ILE A 19 29.22 74.40 45.07
C ILE A 19 29.41 74.08 46.57
N GLY A 20 30.02 74.98 47.34
CA GLY A 20 30.14 74.85 48.80
C GLY A 20 28.78 74.87 49.49
N THR A 21 27.90 75.80 49.10
CA THR A 21 26.52 75.88 49.60
C THR A 21 25.70 74.65 49.20
N LEU A 22 25.87 74.15 47.97
CA LEU A 22 25.23 72.92 47.50
C LEU A 22 25.65 71.69 48.33
N ALA A 23 26.92 71.62 48.75
CA ALA A 23 27.43 70.52 49.57
C ALA A 23 26.87 70.50 51.00
N ALA A 24 26.33 71.64 51.47
CA ALA A 24 25.68 71.75 52.78
C ALA A 24 24.19 71.37 52.74
N ASP A 25 23.62 71.12 51.56
CA ASP A 25 22.21 70.76 51.39
C ASP A 25 21.93 69.31 51.80
N VAL A 26 20.85 69.10 52.57
CA VAL A 26 20.49 67.78 53.10
C VAL A 26 19.91 66.94 51.97
N GLY A 27 20.66 65.92 51.56
CA GLY A 27 20.24 65.00 50.49
C GLY A 27 21.10 65.05 49.23
N ILE A 28 22.23 65.78 49.25
CA ILE A 28 23.24 65.76 48.19
C ILE A 28 24.52 65.10 48.71
N LEU A 29 24.99 64.07 48.00
CA LEU A 29 26.31 63.48 48.22
C LEU A 29 27.27 64.02 47.16
N LEU A 30 28.14 64.95 47.56
CA LEU A 30 29.03 65.66 46.64
C LEU A 30 30.43 65.03 46.59
N THR A 31 30.84 64.56 45.42
CA THR A 31 32.20 64.07 45.13
C THR A 31 32.93 65.10 44.26
N ARG A 32 34.17 65.46 44.61
CA ARG A 32 34.99 66.40 43.82
C ARG A 32 36.09 65.66 43.07
N CYS A 33 36.21 65.91 41.78
CA CYS A 33 37.24 65.36 40.91
C CYS A 33 38.10 66.49 40.36
N ALA A 34 39.43 66.35 40.47
CA ALA A 34 40.39 67.33 39.95
C ALA A 34 40.77 67.09 38.47
N THR A 35 40.41 65.93 37.91
CA THR A 35 40.79 65.52 36.55
C THR A 35 39.66 64.71 35.90
N SER A 36 39.62 64.72 34.56
CA SER A 36 38.68 63.92 33.78
C SER A 36 38.84 62.41 34.02
N ASP A 37 40.05 61.94 34.26
CA ASP A 37 40.32 60.53 34.59
C ASP A 37 39.74 60.14 35.95
N ALA A 38 39.83 61.02 36.94
CA ALA A 38 39.20 60.81 38.24
C ALA A 38 37.65 60.80 38.13
N LEU A 39 37.07 61.65 37.28
CA LEU A 39 35.64 61.63 37.00
C LEU A 39 35.21 60.31 36.35
N ILE A 40 36.00 59.83 35.38
CA ILE A 40 35.76 58.55 34.71
C ILE A 40 35.83 57.36 35.69
N ALA A 41 36.76 57.40 36.64
CA ALA A 41 36.90 56.34 37.65
C ALA A 41 35.68 56.23 38.59
N GLU A 42 34.87 57.27 38.71
CA GLU A 42 33.64 57.28 39.50
C GLU A 42 32.42 56.73 38.74
N LEU A 43 32.49 56.57 37.41
CA LEU A 43 31.39 56.04 36.60
C LEU A 43 30.82 54.69 37.06
N PRO A 44 31.63 53.69 37.47
CA PRO A 44 31.11 52.41 37.94
C PRO A 44 30.25 52.53 39.20
N LYS A 45 30.40 53.61 39.96
CA LYS A 45 29.57 53.86 41.14
C LYS A 45 28.18 54.36 40.75
N GLY A 46 27.97 54.83 39.51
CA GLY A 46 26.74 55.44 39.03
C GLY A 46 26.65 56.91 39.44
N LEU A 47 26.53 57.81 38.46
CA LEU A 47 26.52 59.25 38.67
C LEU A 47 25.11 59.80 38.45
N ASP A 48 24.54 60.53 39.40
CA ASP A 48 23.18 61.04 39.23
C ASP A 48 23.23 62.41 38.53
N VAL A 49 24.14 63.28 38.96
CA VAL A 49 24.42 64.56 38.31
C VAL A 49 25.93 64.79 38.19
N VAL A 50 26.38 65.29 37.05
CA VAL A 50 27.78 65.70 36.84
C VAL A 50 27.83 67.18 36.49
N LEU A 51 28.55 67.95 37.31
CA LEU A 51 28.83 69.36 37.08
C LEU A 51 30.27 69.47 36.57
N ALA A 52 30.52 70.11 35.43
CA ALA A 52 31.87 70.38 34.97
C ALA A 52 32.06 71.85 34.62
N SER A 53 33.15 72.44 35.07
CA SER A 53 33.52 73.82 34.74
C SER A 53 34.14 73.93 33.33
N GLN A 54 33.78 74.98 32.58
CA GLN A 54 34.28 75.24 31.22
C GLN A 54 35.76 75.70 31.16
N VAL A 55 36.47 75.75 32.29
CA VAL A 55 37.86 76.25 32.33
C VAL A 55 38.79 75.36 31.49
N ASP A 56 39.39 75.94 30.44
CA ASP A 56 40.47 75.32 29.66
C ASP A 56 41.78 75.43 30.47
N SER A 57 41.98 74.54 31.45
CA SER A 57 43.30 74.29 32.05
C SER A 57 43.98 73.15 31.28
N GLY A 58 45.32 73.05 31.38
CA GLY A 58 46.16 72.13 30.59
C GLY A 58 45.86 70.62 30.68
N SER A 59 44.75 70.22 31.30
CA SER A 59 44.25 68.85 31.51
C SER A 59 43.01 68.50 30.67
N GLY A 60 42.52 69.41 29.79
CA GLY A 60 41.39 69.19 28.89
C GLY A 60 40.13 70.00 29.23
N SER A 61 39.22 70.17 28.28
CA SER A 61 38.01 71.00 28.44
C SER A 61 36.91 70.25 29.22
N GLY A 62 36.24 70.93 30.16
CA GLY A 62 35.13 70.33 30.93
C GLY A 62 33.98 69.80 30.06
N ILE A 63 33.79 70.37 28.88
CA ILE A 63 32.81 69.87 27.89
C ILE A 63 33.19 68.48 27.36
N ASP A 64 34.47 68.26 27.06
CA ASP A 64 34.95 66.97 26.53
C ASP A 64 34.83 65.86 27.57
N ALA A 65 35.05 66.20 28.84
CA ALA A 65 34.81 65.29 29.96
C ALA A 65 33.33 64.89 30.07
N LEU A 66 32.40 65.84 29.96
CA LEU A 66 30.96 65.53 29.97
C LEU A 66 30.54 64.69 28.75
N ILE A 67 31.08 64.94 27.56
CA ILE A 67 30.84 64.09 26.38
C ILE A 67 31.33 62.66 26.63
N ALA A 68 32.50 62.50 27.24
CA ALA A 68 33.04 61.19 27.58
C ALA A 68 32.16 60.46 28.61
N VAL A 69 31.60 61.18 29.59
CA VAL A 69 30.61 60.65 30.53
C VAL A 69 29.34 60.22 29.79
N ARG A 70 28.75 61.05 28.93
CA ARG A 70 27.53 60.71 28.19
C ARG A 70 27.62 59.40 27.41
N ARG A 71 28.80 59.11 26.85
CA ARG A 71 29.04 57.87 26.09
C ARG A 71 29.11 56.62 26.97
N ARG A 72 29.40 56.76 28.26
CA ARG A 72 29.63 55.65 29.20
C ARG A 72 28.50 55.49 30.22
N ASP A 73 27.93 56.60 30.67
CA ASP A 73 26.71 56.66 31.48
C ASP A 73 25.70 57.59 30.77
N PRO A 74 24.87 57.06 29.86
CA PRO A 74 23.89 57.85 29.11
C PRO A 74 22.77 58.43 29.98
N ASP A 75 22.56 57.89 31.19
CA ASP A 75 21.43 58.26 32.05
C ASP A 75 21.78 59.39 33.03
N ALA A 76 23.07 59.61 33.31
CA ALA A 76 23.56 60.71 34.13
C ALA A 76 23.11 62.08 33.60
N TYR A 77 22.77 62.99 34.52
CA TYR A 77 22.40 64.36 34.17
C TYR A 77 23.63 65.26 34.11
N LEU A 78 23.93 65.80 32.94
CA LEU A 78 25.18 66.51 32.66
C LEU A 78 24.95 68.02 32.58
N VAL A 79 25.61 68.76 33.48
CA VAL A 79 25.51 70.21 33.57
C VAL A 79 26.88 70.83 33.33
N LEU A 80 26.96 71.71 32.34
CA LEU A 80 28.14 72.53 32.14
C LEU A 80 28.02 73.85 32.89
N LEU A 81 29.03 74.19 33.69
CA LEU A 81 29.17 75.51 34.30
C LEU A 81 29.97 76.38 33.34
N ALA A 82 29.26 77.24 32.60
CA ALA A 82 29.78 77.99 31.48
C ALA A 82 30.02 79.46 31.81
N ASN A 83 31.12 79.99 31.28
CA ASN A 83 31.38 81.44 31.22
C ASN A 83 31.18 81.99 29.79
N ASP A 84 31.18 81.11 28.78
CA ASP A 84 31.03 81.44 27.36
C ASP A 84 29.86 80.66 26.75
N VAL A 85 28.75 81.37 26.56
CA VAL A 85 27.42 80.84 26.19
C VAL A 85 27.38 80.17 24.80
N PRO A 86 27.97 80.75 23.72
CA PRO A 86 28.03 80.11 22.40
C PRO A 86 28.56 78.67 22.38
N ARG A 87 29.66 78.38 23.08
CA ARG A 87 30.29 77.03 23.10
C ARG A 87 29.45 76.03 23.90
N ALA A 88 28.80 76.50 24.98
CA ALA A 88 27.90 75.69 25.80
C ALA A 88 26.62 75.29 25.04
N LEU A 89 26.03 76.22 24.29
CA LEU A 89 24.84 75.96 23.46
C LEU A 89 25.11 74.95 22.34
N ALA A 90 26.31 74.97 21.74
CA ALA A 90 26.71 74.00 20.73
C ALA A 90 26.76 72.57 21.28
N GLY A 91 27.18 72.38 22.54
CA GLY A 91 27.18 71.08 23.22
C GLY A 91 25.78 70.58 23.55
N MET A 92 24.88 71.49 23.98
CA MET A 92 23.47 71.18 24.25
C MET A 92 22.70 70.81 22.98
N ASN A 93 22.86 71.57 21.89
CA ASN A 93 22.19 71.30 20.61
C ASN A 93 22.60 69.96 19.96
N ARG A 94 23.75 69.40 20.37
CA ARG A 94 24.21 68.08 19.94
C ARG A 94 23.79 66.95 20.89
N GLY A 95 23.01 67.26 21.93
CA GLY A 95 22.48 66.28 22.90
C GLY A 95 23.51 65.75 23.89
N TYR A 96 24.67 66.39 24.04
CA TYR A 96 25.70 65.93 24.96
C TYR A 96 25.52 66.46 26.39
N LEU A 97 24.81 67.58 26.55
CA LEU A 97 24.55 68.24 27.83
C LEU A 97 23.05 68.31 28.07
N ASP A 98 22.62 68.07 29.31
CA ASP A 98 21.21 68.25 29.68
C ASP A 98 20.91 69.68 30.11
N ALA A 99 21.89 70.38 30.68
CA ALA A 99 21.74 71.77 31.06
C ALA A 99 23.06 72.54 31.06
N VAL A 100 22.95 73.86 31.07
CA VAL A 100 24.07 74.80 31.18
C VAL A 100 23.71 75.82 32.24
N ALA A 101 24.58 76.02 33.21
CA ALA A 101 24.50 77.13 34.15
C ALA A 101 25.51 78.20 33.72
N CYS A 102 25.10 79.47 33.70
CA CYS A 102 25.95 80.58 33.26
C CYS A 102 26.39 81.44 34.45
N ALA A 103 27.63 81.95 34.44
CA ALA A 103 28.09 82.88 35.48
C ALA A 103 27.32 84.22 35.43
N PRO A 104 27.04 84.87 36.57
CA PRO A 104 27.36 84.46 37.94
C PRO A 104 26.44 83.33 38.46
N PHE A 105 27.03 82.34 39.14
CA PHE A 105 26.31 81.14 39.57
C PHE A 105 25.56 81.35 40.89
N ALA A 106 24.23 81.32 40.87
CA ALA A 106 23.41 81.34 42.07
C ALA A 106 23.27 79.93 42.68
N ALA A 107 23.50 79.80 43.99
CA ALA A 107 23.41 78.51 44.70
C ALA A 107 22.00 77.89 44.59
N ASP A 108 20.94 78.70 44.69
CA ASP A 108 19.55 78.24 44.57
C ASP A 108 19.20 77.72 43.18
N GLU A 109 19.82 78.29 42.14
CA GLU A 109 19.65 77.85 40.76
C GLU A 109 20.36 76.51 40.53
N LEU A 110 21.61 76.40 40.97
CA LEU A 110 22.37 75.15 40.87
C LEU A 110 21.71 74.02 41.67
N ALA A 111 21.19 74.31 42.87
CA ALA A 111 20.46 73.33 43.67
C ALA A 111 19.16 72.86 43.02
N ARG A 112 18.40 73.76 42.36
CA ARG A 112 17.23 73.38 41.56
C ARG A 112 17.60 72.50 40.36
N MET A 113 18.67 72.84 39.64
CA MET A 113 19.15 72.07 38.50
C MET A 113 19.62 70.67 38.93
N VAL A 114 20.32 70.57 40.05
CA VAL A 114 20.79 69.29 40.61
C VAL A 114 19.63 68.43 41.08
N ARG A 115 18.64 68.99 41.78
CA ARG A 115 17.43 68.25 42.17
C ARG A 115 16.68 67.70 40.97
N ARG A 116 16.40 68.56 39.99
CA ARG A 116 15.77 68.16 38.73
C ARG A 116 16.60 67.11 37.98
N GLY A 117 17.92 67.28 37.96
CA GLY A 117 18.84 66.35 37.32
C GLY A 117 18.84 64.98 37.97
N GLY A 118 18.84 64.92 39.31
CA GLY A 118 18.75 63.67 40.07
C GLY A 118 17.44 62.93 39.82
N GLU A 119 16.31 63.65 39.77
CA GLU A 119 14.99 63.09 39.42
C GLU A 119 15.00 62.52 37.99
N MET A 120 15.48 63.29 37.02
CA MET A 120 15.55 62.85 35.61
C MET A 120 16.49 61.67 35.40
N ALA A 121 17.64 61.63 36.09
CA ALA A 121 18.57 60.50 36.01
C ALA A 121 17.97 59.23 36.63
N ALA A 122 17.26 59.36 37.75
CA ALA A 122 16.54 58.25 38.37
C ALA A 122 15.41 57.72 37.46
N GLU A 123 14.64 58.61 36.85
CA GLU A 123 13.56 58.25 35.91
C GLU A 123 14.11 57.53 34.67
N ARG A 124 15.19 58.06 34.05
CA ARG A 124 15.84 57.42 32.88
C ARG A 124 16.34 56.01 33.20
N ARG A 125 16.97 55.82 34.36
CA ARG A 125 17.44 54.49 34.79
C ARG A 125 16.28 53.53 35.05
N HIS A 126 15.19 54.03 35.65
CA HIS A 126 13.99 53.23 35.88
C HIS A 126 13.32 52.82 34.56
N GLU A 127 13.16 53.75 33.62
CA GLU A 127 12.63 53.45 32.29
C GLU A 127 13.52 52.47 31.51
N ARG A 128 14.85 52.62 31.60
CA ARG A 128 15.79 51.69 30.94
C ARG A 128 15.65 50.29 31.51
N ALA A 129 15.64 50.13 32.83
CA ALA A 129 15.46 48.83 33.47
C ALA A 129 14.14 48.16 33.07
N HIS A 130 13.02 48.91 33.07
CA HIS A 130 11.73 48.39 32.60
C HIS A 130 11.73 48.01 31.12
N ARG A 131 12.42 48.76 30.26
CA ARG A 131 12.58 48.41 28.85
C ARG A 131 13.38 47.12 28.69
N GLU A 132 14.47 46.96 29.43
CA GLU A 132 15.30 45.75 29.40
C GLU A 132 14.49 44.51 29.86
N ASP A 133 13.71 44.64 30.94
CA ASP A 133 12.82 43.58 31.42
C ASP A 133 11.72 43.24 30.40
N ALA A 134 11.12 44.27 29.77
CA ALA A 134 10.09 44.08 28.75
C ALA A 134 10.66 43.40 27.49
N ASP A 135 11.84 43.80 27.04
CA ASP A 135 12.53 43.20 25.89
C ASP A 135 12.90 41.75 26.17
N ALA A 136 13.34 41.43 27.39
CA ALA A 136 13.61 40.05 27.82
C ALA A 136 12.35 39.18 27.79
N LEU A 137 11.23 39.69 28.32
CA LEU A 137 9.94 38.97 28.32
C LEU A 137 9.42 38.76 26.90
N LEU A 138 9.53 39.77 26.02
CA LEU A 138 9.14 39.66 24.62
C LEU A 138 9.97 38.61 23.87
N ALA A 139 11.27 38.53 24.15
CA ALA A 139 12.14 37.51 23.59
C ALA A 139 11.75 36.09 24.05
N GLU A 140 11.39 35.92 25.33
CA GLU A 140 10.91 34.64 25.86
C GLU A 140 9.59 34.22 25.20
N VAL A 141 8.60 35.12 25.12
CA VAL A 141 7.30 34.85 24.48
C VAL A 141 7.46 34.53 23.00
N ALA A 142 8.34 35.24 22.29
CA ALA A 142 8.65 34.94 20.89
C ALA A 142 9.24 33.53 20.74
N GLY A 143 10.17 33.14 21.62
CA GLY A 143 10.75 31.79 21.64
C GLY A 143 9.71 30.70 21.89
N GLN A 144 8.81 30.91 22.86
CA GLN A 144 7.71 29.97 23.14
C GLN A 144 6.75 29.85 21.96
N ARG A 145 6.36 30.98 21.36
CA ARG A 145 5.48 31.01 20.18
C ARG A 145 6.11 30.22 19.02
N ASP A 146 7.38 30.45 18.72
CA ASP A 146 8.07 29.78 17.61
C ASP A 146 8.25 28.26 17.86
N MET A 147 8.33 27.84 19.13
CA MET A 147 8.30 26.42 19.50
C MET A 147 6.90 25.81 19.30
N LEU A 148 5.85 26.49 19.77
CA LEU A 148 4.45 26.07 19.59
C LEU A 148 4.06 25.98 18.11
N THR A 149 4.45 26.96 17.29
CA THR A 149 4.20 26.95 15.85
C THR A 149 4.83 25.72 15.19
N ARG A 150 6.09 25.40 15.55
CA ARG A 150 6.76 24.19 15.02
C ARG A 150 6.07 22.90 15.45
N ASP A 151 5.64 22.78 16.70
CA ASP A 151 4.91 21.58 17.17
C ASP A 151 3.55 21.45 16.46
N LEU A 152 2.82 22.55 16.27
CA LEU A 152 1.56 22.55 15.52
C LEU A 152 1.74 22.15 14.06
N GLU A 153 2.77 22.66 13.38
CA GLU A 153 3.10 22.27 12.00
C GLU A 153 3.43 20.78 11.90
N GLN A 154 4.24 20.26 12.84
CA GLN A 154 4.58 18.84 12.89
C GLN A 154 3.34 17.96 13.11
N ARG A 155 2.46 18.32 14.06
CA ARG A 155 1.22 17.59 14.33
C ARG A 155 0.25 17.66 13.17
N SER A 156 0.10 18.83 12.54
CA SER A 156 -0.76 19.01 11.36
C SER A 156 -0.31 18.10 10.21
N LEU A 157 1.01 18.04 9.94
CA LEU A 157 1.55 17.15 8.92
C LEU A 157 1.36 15.67 9.26
N ALA A 158 1.52 15.29 10.53
CA ALA A 158 1.27 13.92 10.99
C ALA A 158 -0.21 13.52 10.84
N LEU A 159 -1.14 14.41 11.20
CA LEU A 159 -2.57 14.20 11.03
C LEU A 159 -2.95 14.05 9.56
N ALA A 160 -2.45 14.94 8.69
CA ALA A 160 -2.71 14.84 7.25
C ALA A 160 -2.23 13.51 6.65
N ARG A 161 -1.08 12.99 7.10
CA ARG A 161 -0.58 11.67 6.68
C ARG A 161 -1.45 10.53 7.20
N ALA A 162 -1.89 10.61 8.46
CA ALA A 162 -2.78 9.61 9.04
C ALA A 162 -4.14 9.57 8.35
N GLU A 163 -4.73 10.74 8.05
CA GLU A 163 -5.99 10.84 7.30
C GLU A 163 -5.87 10.26 5.89
N ALA A 164 -4.77 10.55 5.19
CA ALA A 164 -4.53 9.99 3.85
C ALA A 164 -4.42 8.46 3.89
N LEU A 165 -3.72 7.90 4.88
CA LEU A 165 -3.59 6.45 5.05
C LEU A 165 -4.94 5.80 5.40
N LEU A 166 -5.69 6.39 6.33
CA LEU A 166 -7.02 5.92 6.71
C LEU A 166 -7.97 5.91 5.51
N LYS A 167 -7.96 6.98 4.70
CA LYS A 167 -8.78 7.06 3.50
C LYS A 167 -8.40 5.99 2.49
N GLN A 168 -7.11 5.75 2.27
CA GLN A 168 -6.64 4.68 1.39
C GLN A 168 -7.11 3.30 1.87
N GLN A 169 -7.01 3.02 3.18
CA GLN A 169 -7.48 1.77 3.77
C GLN A 169 -9.00 1.61 3.66
N GLN A 170 -9.77 2.69 3.86
CA GLN A 170 -11.22 2.68 3.68
C GLN A 170 -11.61 2.42 2.22
N ASP A 171 -10.96 3.07 1.25
CA ASP A 171 -11.21 2.85 -0.17
C ASP A 171 -10.89 1.41 -0.58
N GLU A 172 -9.86 0.80 0.03
CA GLU A 172 -9.50 -0.60 -0.19
C GLU A 172 -10.50 -1.57 0.45
N LEU A 173 -10.95 -1.30 1.68
CA LEU A 173 -12.00 -2.09 2.33
C LEU A 173 -13.32 -2.03 1.58
N VAL A 174 -13.76 -0.85 1.13
CA VAL A 174 -14.98 -0.69 0.33
C VAL A 174 -14.87 -1.44 -1.00
N ARG A 175 -13.70 -1.46 -1.65
CA ARG A 175 -13.47 -2.26 -2.86
C ARG A 175 -13.54 -3.76 -2.59
N LEU A 176 -12.98 -4.23 -1.47
CA LEU A 176 -13.01 -5.65 -1.07
C LEU A 176 -14.42 -6.09 -0.65
N GLU A 177 -15.13 -5.28 0.13
CA GLU A 177 -16.49 -5.55 0.60
C GLU A 177 -17.48 -5.54 -0.56
N THR A 178 -17.37 -4.57 -1.48
CA THR A 178 -18.16 -4.55 -2.72
C THR A 178 -17.89 -5.79 -3.57
N ARG A 179 -16.63 -6.24 -3.69
CA ARG A 179 -16.27 -7.45 -4.45
C ARG A 179 -16.81 -8.73 -3.81
N GLY A 180 -16.72 -8.87 -2.49
CA GLY A 180 -17.21 -10.04 -1.75
C GLY A 180 -18.73 -10.21 -1.84
N VAL A 181 -19.47 -9.12 -1.61
CA VAL A 181 -20.95 -9.12 -1.66
C VAL A 181 -21.47 -9.34 -3.08
N VAL A 182 -20.86 -8.70 -4.09
CA VAL A 182 -21.21 -8.93 -5.51
C VAL A 182 -20.92 -10.37 -5.92
N SER A 183 -19.80 -10.95 -5.50
CA SER A 183 -19.44 -12.33 -5.84
C SER A 183 -20.32 -13.39 -5.16
N GLN A 184 -20.88 -13.09 -3.99
CA GLN A 184 -21.85 -13.95 -3.29
C GLN A 184 -23.24 -13.84 -3.91
N LEU A 185 -23.70 -12.62 -4.23
CA LEU A 185 -25.00 -12.37 -4.87
C LEU A 185 -25.08 -12.99 -6.27
N VAL A 186 -24.05 -12.83 -7.10
CA VAL A 186 -24.01 -13.40 -8.45
C VAL A 186 -24.08 -14.93 -8.43
N ARG A 187 -23.54 -15.58 -7.40
CA ARG A 187 -23.54 -17.04 -7.23
C ARG A 187 -24.94 -17.58 -6.90
N GLY A 188 -25.63 -16.91 -5.97
CA GLY A 188 -27.04 -17.23 -5.65
C GLY A 188 -27.96 -17.00 -6.85
N LEU A 189 -27.80 -15.84 -7.52
CA LEU A 189 -28.59 -15.49 -8.70
C LEU A 189 -28.39 -16.48 -9.86
N ALA A 190 -27.15 -16.96 -10.07
CA ALA A 190 -26.85 -17.93 -11.12
C ALA A 190 -27.54 -19.28 -10.89
N HIS A 191 -27.62 -19.74 -9.64
CA HIS A 191 -28.32 -20.98 -9.31
C HIS A 191 -29.84 -20.83 -9.54
N GLU A 192 -30.42 -19.72 -9.10
CA GLU A 192 -31.85 -19.43 -9.26
C GLU A 192 -32.27 -19.22 -10.72
N LEU A 193 -31.38 -18.71 -11.59
CA LEU A 193 -31.66 -18.55 -13.02
C LEU A 193 -31.50 -19.85 -13.82
N ASN A 194 -30.58 -20.74 -13.42
CA ASN A 194 -30.38 -22.01 -14.14
C ASN A 194 -31.57 -22.96 -14.01
N ASN A 195 -32.27 -22.94 -12.88
CA ASN A 195 -33.42 -23.81 -12.62
C ASN A 195 -34.60 -23.58 -13.60
N PRO A 196 -35.13 -22.36 -13.79
CA PRO A 196 -36.17 -22.11 -14.78
C PRO A 196 -35.68 -22.27 -16.22
N LEU A 197 -34.41 -21.92 -16.53
CA LEU A 197 -33.85 -22.13 -17.88
C LEU A 197 -33.77 -23.61 -18.24
N ALA A 198 -33.41 -24.48 -17.30
CA ALA A 198 -33.39 -25.93 -17.51
C ALA A 198 -34.81 -26.48 -17.76
N ALA A 199 -35.81 -25.97 -17.04
CA ALA A 199 -37.21 -26.35 -17.25
C ALA A 199 -37.73 -25.90 -18.62
N ILE A 200 -37.50 -24.65 -19.02
CA ILE A 200 -37.90 -24.11 -20.33
C ILE A 200 -37.21 -24.91 -21.45
N LEU A 201 -35.91 -25.20 -21.30
CA LEU A 201 -35.15 -26.03 -22.25
C LEU A 201 -35.80 -27.42 -22.41
N GLY A 202 -36.09 -28.09 -21.30
CA GLY A 202 -36.68 -29.43 -21.29
C GLY A 202 -38.05 -29.49 -21.96
N TYR A 203 -38.93 -28.53 -21.65
CA TYR A 203 -40.26 -28.46 -22.29
C TYR A 203 -40.18 -28.08 -23.76
N ALA A 204 -39.32 -27.12 -24.14
CA ALA A 204 -39.15 -26.73 -25.54
C ALA A 204 -38.57 -27.87 -26.40
N GLN A 205 -37.60 -28.64 -25.88
CA GLN A 205 -37.07 -29.83 -26.55
C GLN A 205 -38.14 -30.92 -26.72
N ARG A 206 -38.99 -31.12 -25.70
CA ARG A 206 -40.09 -32.11 -25.75
C ARG A 206 -41.15 -31.71 -26.77
N LEU A 207 -41.56 -30.45 -26.81
CA LEU A 207 -42.52 -29.93 -27.78
C LEU A 207 -41.96 -30.01 -29.21
N ARG A 208 -40.65 -29.76 -29.39
CA ARG A 208 -40.01 -29.87 -30.72
C ARG A 208 -40.05 -31.29 -31.25
N ARG A 209 -39.90 -32.29 -30.39
CA ARG A 209 -40.03 -33.71 -30.76
C ARG A 209 -41.48 -34.09 -31.05
N MET A 210 -42.45 -33.59 -30.27
CA MET A 210 -43.88 -33.89 -30.45
C MET A 210 -44.46 -33.28 -31.74
N TRP A 211 -44.04 -32.07 -32.10
CA TRP A 211 -44.51 -31.35 -33.28
C TRP A 211 -43.50 -31.35 -34.43
N ALA A 212 -42.67 -32.38 -34.53
CA ALA A 212 -41.61 -32.48 -35.54
C ALA A 212 -42.07 -32.42 -37.00
N LYS A 213 -43.39 -32.53 -37.25
CA LYS A 213 -43.99 -32.46 -38.60
C LYS A 213 -44.61 -31.09 -38.93
N ASP A 214 -44.58 -30.14 -38.00
CA ASP A 214 -45.08 -28.77 -38.19
C ASP A 214 -43.90 -27.81 -38.34
N ASP A 215 -43.64 -27.39 -39.58
CA ASP A 215 -42.49 -26.54 -39.93
C ASP A 215 -42.55 -25.14 -39.30
N ASP A 216 -43.73 -24.61 -38.93
CA ASP A 216 -43.82 -23.32 -38.23
C ASP A 216 -43.54 -23.50 -36.73
N ALA A 217 -44.10 -24.57 -36.14
CA ALA A 217 -43.86 -24.90 -34.73
C ALA A 217 -42.38 -25.21 -34.46
N VAL A 218 -41.74 -26.00 -35.33
CA VAL A 218 -40.30 -26.34 -35.22
C VAL A 218 -39.44 -25.08 -35.30
N ARG A 219 -39.71 -24.18 -36.26
CA ARG A 219 -38.97 -22.91 -36.41
C ARG A 219 -39.04 -22.04 -35.15
N ARG A 220 -40.24 -21.89 -34.58
CA ARG A 220 -40.45 -21.09 -33.36
C ARG A 220 -39.78 -21.73 -32.14
N LEU A 221 -39.82 -23.06 -32.04
CA LEU A 221 -39.16 -23.79 -30.95
C LEU A 221 -37.64 -23.72 -31.05
N ASP A 222 -37.07 -23.73 -32.26
CA ASP A 222 -35.64 -23.54 -32.46
C ASP A 222 -35.18 -22.14 -32.03
N VAL A 223 -35.99 -21.10 -32.27
CA VAL A 223 -35.72 -19.75 -31.73
C VAL A 223 -35.73 -19.74 -30.20
N ILE A 224 -36.73 -20.37 -29.57
CA ILE A 224 -36.82 -20.47 -28.10
C ILE A 224 -35.61 -21.20 -27.53
N LEU A 225 -35.22 -22.33 -28.13
CA LEU A 225 -34.06 -23.11 -27.69
C LEU A 225 -32.77 -22.30 -27.82
N GLY A 226 -32.59 -21.57 -28.93
CA GLY A 226 -31.44 -20.69 -29.13
C GLY A 226 -31.35 -19.56 -28.09
N GLU A 227 -32.47 -18.97 -27.69
CA GLU A 227 -32.49 -17.91 -26.67
C GLU A 227 -32.28 -18.46 -25.25
N VAL A 228 -32.76 -19.67 -24.94
CA VAL A 228 -32.47 -20.34 -23.67
C VAL A 228 -30.98 -20.67 -23.56
N ASP A 229 -30.36 -21.17 -24.63
CA ASP A 229 -28.91 -21.41 -24.68
C ASP A 229 -28.11 -20.10 -24.55
N ARG A 230 -28.58 -19.01 -25.17
CA ARG A 230 -28.00 -17.66 -25.01
C ARG A 230 -28.03 -17.21 -23.54
N CYS A 231 -29.16 -17.38 -22.86
CA CYS A 231 -29.33 -17.02 -21.45
C CYS A 231 -28.45 -17.87 -20.52
N ARG A 232 -28.38 -19.19 -20.74
CA ARG A 232 -27.47 -20.08 -19.98
C ARG A 232 -26.02 -19.65 -20.12
N GLY A 233 -25.58 -19.28 -21.32
CA GLY A 233 -24.23 -18.76 -21.56
C GLY A 233 -23.95 -17.44 -20.83
N LEU A 234 -24.95 -16.57 -20.62
CA LEU A 234 -24.81 -15.36 -19.81
C LEU A 234 -24.67 -15.66 -18.32
N VAL A 235 -25.46 -16.62 -17.82
CA VAL A 235 -25.41 -17.07 -16.42
C VAL A 235 -24.07 -17.73 -16.10
N GLU A 236 -23.55 -18.58 -16.98
CA GLU A 236 -22.21 -19.17 -16.84
C GLU A 236 -21.09 -18.11 -16.86
N GLN A 237 -21.24 -17.05 -17.66
CA GLN A 237 -20.28 -15.94 -17.69
C GLN A 237 -20.28 -15.13 -16.40
N LEU A 238 -21.47 -14.81 -15.87
CA LEU A 238 -21.63 -14.21 -14.54
C LEU A 238 -21.00 -15.08 -13.46
N ARG A 239 -21.24 -16.40 -13.52
CA ARG A 239 -20.64 -17.37 -12.61
C ARG A 239 -19.11 -17.39 -12.69
N ASN A 240 -18.53 -17.36 -13.89
CA ASN A 240 -17.07 -17.37 -14.08
C ASN A 240 -16.41 -16.05 -13.64
N LEU A 241 -17.12 -14.93 -13.70
CA LEU A 241 -16.68 -13.64 -13.13
C LEU A 241 -16.72 -13.61 -11.60
N ALA A 242 -17.64 -14.37 -11.00
CA ALA A 242 -17.87 -14.42 -9.56
C ALA A 242 -17.31 -15.67 -8.87
N ALA A 243 -16.74 -16.61 -9.62
CA ALA A 243 -16.13 -17.82 -9.10
C ALA A 243 -14.71 -17.49 -8.60
N PRO A 244 -14.45 -17.56 -7.28
CA PRO A 244 -13.10 -17.71 -6.81
C PRO A 244 -12.63 -19.06 -7.34
N ILE A 245 -11.48 -19.07 -8.00
CA ILE A 245 -10.72 -20.30 -8.08
C ILE A 245 -10.00 -20.36 -6.72
N ASP A 246 -10.63 -20.98 -5.72
CA ASP A 246 -9.97 -21.31 -4.45
C ASP A 246 -8.98 -22.44 -4.72
N GLU A 247 -7.91 -22.09 -5.43
CA GLU A 247 -6.75 -22.91 -5.72
C GLU A 247 -5.54 -22.21 -5.11
N GLU A 248 -4.84 -22.91 -4.22
CA GLU A 248 -3.67 -22.33 -3.57
C GLU A 248 -2.56 -22.04 -4.59
N VAL A 249 -1.90 -20.90 -4.41
CA VAL A 249 -0.72 -20.53 -5.19
C VAL A 249 0.42 -21.44 -4.79
N GLY A 250 0.78 -22.37 -5.68
CA GLY A 250 1.85 -23.33 -5.47
C GLY A 250 2.94 -23.26 -6.54
N PRO A 251 4.00 -24.06 -6.40
CA PRO A 251 5.00 -24.24 -7.45
C PRO A 251 4.35 -24.84 -8.70
N CYS A 252 4.42 -24.11 -9.81
CA CYS A 252 3.76 -24.48 -11.06
C CYS A 252 4.79 -24.50 -12.21
N GLN A 253 4.74 -25.55 -13.02
CA GLN A 253 5.49 -25.65 -14.29
C GLN A 253 4.62 -25.10 -15.42
N PRO A 254 4.94 -23.92 -15.99
CA PRO A 254 4.07 -23.29 -17.00
C PRO A 254 3.87 -24.15 -18.25
N GLU A 255 4.89 -24.90 -18.67
CA GLU A 255 4.82 -25.80 -19.84
C GLU A 255 3.72 -26.86 -19.69
N ARG A 256 3.54 -27.42 -18.48
CA ARG A 256 2.49 -28.40 -18.21
C ARG A 256 1.10 -27.78 -18.33
N GLN A 257 0.93 -26.56 -17.81
CA GLN A 257 -0.35 -25.86 -17.88
C GLN A 257 -0.68 -25.41 -19.31
N LEU A 258 0.32 -25.04 -20.10
CA LEU A 258 0.15 -24.72 -21.51
C LEU A 258 -0.33 -25.95 -22.31
N ALA A 259 0.29 -27.10 -22.10
CA ALA A 259 -0.13 -28.36 -22.73
C ALA A 259 -1.56 -28.78 -22.32
N GLN A 260 -1.94 -28.56 -21.06
CA GLN A 260 -3.31 -28.80 -20.59
C GLN A 260 -4.32 -27.85 -21.24
N ALA A 261 -3.98 -26.57 -21.38
CA ALA A 261 -4.81 -25.58 -22.06
C ALA A 261 -5.05 -25.95 -23.53
N GLU A 262 -4.00 -26.35 -24.24
CA GLU A 262 -4.11 -26.87 -25.62
C GLU A 262 -5.01 -28.10 -25.69
N SER A 263 -4.87 -29.05 -24.76
CA SER A 263 -5.72 -30.24 -24.72
C SER A 263 -7.19 -29.90 -24.51
N ARG A 264 -7.50 -29.04 -23.53
CA ARG A 264 -8.88 -28.65 -23.25
C ARG A 264 -9.50 -27.91 -24.44
N LEU A 265 -8.77 -27.01 -25.08
CA LEU A 265 -9.25 -26.34 -26.28
C LEU A 265 -9.58 -27.35 -27.39
N ARG A 266 -8.72 -28.36 -27.60
CA ARG A 266 -8.99 -29.46 -28.54
C ARG A 266 -10.25 -30.24 -28.16
N ASP A 267 -10.46 -30.56 -26.89
CA ASP A 267 -11.65 -31.29 -26.40
C ASP A 267 -12.95 -30.52 -26.70
N PHE A 268 -12.89 -29.18 -26.72
CA PHE A 268 -14.01 -28.31 -27.11
C PHE A 268 -14.10 -28.05 -28.63
N GLY A 269 -13.36 -28.79 -29.46
CA GLY A 269 -13.33 -28.61 -30.91
C GLY A 269 -12.65 -27.31 -31.38
N ARG A 270 -11.83 -26.70 -30.53
CA ARG A 270 -11.09 -25.47 -30.83
C ARG A 270 -9.62 -25.80 -31.03
N ALA A 271 -9.20 -26.01 -32.27
CA ALA A 271 -7.79 -26.26 -32.58
C ALA A 271 -6.97 -24.97 -32.36
N ALA A 272 -6.26 -24.90 -31.24
CA ALA A 272 -5.27 -23.86 -30.99
C ALA A 272 -4.07 -24.03 -31.93
N PRO A 273 -3.41 -22.92 -32.34
CA PRO A 273 -2.15 -23.00 -33.09
C PRO A 273 -1.08 -23.75 -32.26
N PRO A 274 -0.23 -24.57 -32.89
CA PRO A 274 0.86 -25.25 -32.20
C PRO A 274 1.81 -24.24 -31.57
N CYS A 275 2.11 -24.43 -30.28
CA CYS A 275 3.02 -23.58 -29.53
C CYS A 275 4.42 -24.19 -29.44
N VAL A 276 5.43 -23.42 -29.83
CA VAL A 276 6.84 -23.84 -29.79
C VAL A 276 7.50 -23.25 -28.56
N ILE A 277 8.04 -24.11 -27.70
CA ILE A 277 8.79 -23.68 -26.52
C ILE A 277 10.18 -23.20 -26.96
N VAL A 278 10.53 -21.98 -26.57
CA VAL A 278 11.80 -21.33 -26.88
C VAL A 278 12.63 -21.23 -25.61
N GLY A 279 13.66 -22.06 -25.51
CA GLY A 279 14.53 -22.14 -24.33
C GLY A 279 13.91 -22.94 -23.19
N ALA A 280 14.47 -22.81 -21.98
CA ALA A 280 13.94 -23.42 -20.78
C ALA A 280 12.99 -22.45 -20.08
N ILE A 281 11.79 -22.90 -19.70
CA ILE A 281 10.80 -22.05 -19.04
C ILE A 281 10.97 -22.14 -17.51
N PRO A 282 11.25 -21.03 -16.81
CA PRO A 282 11.35 -21.03 -15.35
C PRO A 282 10.02 -21.41 -14.68
N ALA A 283 10.10 -22.09 -13.54
CA ALA A 283 8.93 -22.38 -12.72
C ALA A 283 8.42 -21.11 -12.03
N VAL A 284 7.10 -21.02 -11.85
CA VAL A 284 6.43 -19.85 -11.27
C VAL A 284 5.63 -20.26 -10.03
N LEU A 285 5.37 -19.30 -9.14
CA LEU A 285 4.35 -19.47 -8.11
C LEU A 285 3.00 -19.08 -8.70
N ALA A 286 2.17 -20.07 -8.98
CA ALA A 286 0.85 -19.89 -9.57
C ALA A 286 -0.09 -21.03 -9.19
N ALA A 287 -1.37 -20.72 -9.15
CA ALA A 287 -2.46 -21.67 -9.07
C ALA A 287 -2.58 -22.38 -10.45
N PRO A 288 -2.31 -23.70 -10.56
CA PRO A 288 -2.20 -24.41 -11.84
C PRO A 288 -3.41 -24.29 -12.79
N GLN A 289 -4.62 -24.51 -12.30
CA GLN A 289 -5.85 -24.44 -13.07
C GLN A 289 -6.16 -23.00 -13.48
N SER A 290 -5.85 -22.03 -12.61
CA SER A 290 -5.96 -20.61 -12.92
C SER A 290 -5.03 -20.22 -14.07
N LEU A 291 -3.78 -20.67 -14.03
CA LEU A 291 -2.80 -20.44 -15.11
C LEU A 291 -3.19 -21.16 -16.40
N THR A 292 -3.71 -22.38 -16.32
CA THR A 292 -4.25 -23.10 -17.48
C THR A 292 -5.38 -22.30 -18.15
N ARG A 293 -6.32 -21.75 -17.38
CA ARG A 293 -7.41 -20.90 -17.91
C ARG A 293 -6.91 -19.62 -18.55
N VAL A 294 -5.87 -19.01 -17.99
CA VAL A 294 -5.20 -17.85 -18.60
C VAL A 294 -4.66 -18.23 -19.98
N PHE A 295 -3.97 -19.36 -20.09
CA PHE A 295 -3.47 -19.85 -21.38
C PHE A 295 -4.59 -20.24 -22.35
N GLU A 296 -5.70 -20.82 -21.89
CA GLU A 296 -6.88 -21.07 -22.74
C GLU A 296 -7.39 -19.78 -23.40
N HIS A 297 -7.45 -18.68 -22.65
CA HIS A 297 -7.86 -17.38 -23.17
C HIS A 297 -6.85 -16.79 -24.15
N VAL A 298 -5.56 -16.87 -23.87
CA VAL A 298 -4.51 -16.36 -24.76
C VAL A 298 -4.45 -17.16 -26.06
N LEU A 299 -4.49 -18.49 -26.00
CA LEU A 299 -4.44 -19.37 -27.17
C LEU A 299 -5.71 -19.29 -28.02
N ASP A 300 -6.91 -19.20 -27.41
CA ASP A 300 -8.15 -18.99 -28.18
C ASP A 300 -8.14 -17.64 -28.89
N ASN A 301 -7.54 -16.60 -28.29
CA ASN A 301 -7.36 -15.31 -28.95
C ASN A 301 -6.37 -15.38 -30.11
N ALA A 302 -5.24 -16.07 -29.96
CA ALA A 302 -4.29 -16.28 -31.05
C ALA A 302 -4.97 -17.00 -32.24
N ARG A 303 -5.76 -18.05 -31.95
CA ARG A 303 -6.57 -18.76 -32.95
C ARG A 303 -7.56 -17.83 -33.66
N LEU A 304 -8.26 -16.97 -32.92
CA LEU A 304 -9.21 -15.99 -33.48
C LEU A 304 -8.54 -14.92 -34.33
N ALA A 305 -7.30 -14.57 -34.00
CA ALA A 305 -6.48 -13.67 -34.81
C ALA A 305 -5.94 -14.34 -36.09
N GLY A 306 -6.26 -15.62 -36.33
CA GLY A 306 -5.82 -16.38 -37.49
C GLY A 306 -4.37 -16.84 -37.41
N ALA A 307 -3.79 -16.94 -36.20
CA ALA A 307 -2.45 -17.44 -36.02
C ALA A 307 -2.33 -18.90 -36.47
N THR A 308 -1.23 -19.22 -37.15
CA THR A 308 -0.84 -20.59 -37.51
C THR A 308 0.20 -21.15 -36.57
N ARG A 309 0.92 -20.29 -35.83
CA ARG A 309 1.98 -20.68 -34.92
C ARG A 309 2.06 -19.76 -33.71
N CYS A 310 2.38 -20.35 -32.57
CA CYS A 310 2.73 -19.61 -31.36
C CYS A 310 4.14 -19.95 -30.89
N TRP A 311 4.76 -19.02 -30.16
CA TRP A 311 6.03 -19.21 -29.47
C TRP A 311 5.87 -18.89 -28.00
N PHE A 312 6.39 -19.77 -27.14
CA PHE A 312 6.34 -19.61 -25.70
C PHE A 312 7.75 -19.52 -25.14
N SER A 313 8.04 -18.42 -24.44
CA SER A 313 9.32 -18.19 -23.77
C SER A 313 9.11 -17.72 -22.33
N GLY A 314 10.13 -17.88 -21.50
CA GLY A 314 10.10 -17.48 -20.09
C GLY A 314 11.45 -16.92 -19.70
N ILE A 315 11.46 -15.73 -19.09
CA ILE A 315 12.67 -15.08 -18.60
C ILE A 315 12.46 -14.75 -17.13
N GLU A 316 13.39 -15.17 -16.29
CA GLU A 316 13.44 -14.74 -14.90
C GLU A 316 14.27 -13.45 -14.78
N ASP A 317 13.70 -12.44 -14.14
CA ASP A 317 14.32 -11.15 -13.91
C ASP A 317 13.94 -10.65 -12.51
N ALA A 318 14.93 -10.35 -11.69
CA ALA A 318 14.78 -9.79 -10.34
C ALA A 318 13.72 -10.50 -9.45
N GLY A 319 13.67 -11.84 -9.45
CA GLY A 319 12.73 -12.61 -8.63
C GLY A 319 11.29 -12.67 -9.16
N ARG A 320 11.07 -12.25 -10.40
CA ARG A 320 9.82 -12.44 -11.15
C ARG A 320 10.10 -13.19 -12.45
N VAL A 321 9.16 -14.02 -12.88
CA VAL A 321 9.22 -14.71 -14.17
C VAL A 321 8.25 -14.04 -15.12
N ARG A 322 8.76 -13.59 -16.27
CA ARG A 322 7.99 -13.08 -17.38
C ARG A 322 7.83 -14.18 -18.43
N LEU A 323 6.63 -14.72 -18.52
CA LEU A 323 6.21 -15.65 -19.55
C LEU A 323 5.68 -14.86 -20.75
N THR A 324 6.14 -15.18 -21.95
CA THR A 324 5.72 -14.50 -23.18
C THR A 324 5.16 -15.52 -24.17
N ILE A 325 3.92 -15.30 -24.61
CA ILE A 325 3.29 -16.04 -25.70
C ILE A 325 3.16 -15.12 -26.90
N GLU A 326 3.91 -15.40 -27.96
CA GLU A 326 3.82 -14.70 -29.24
C GLU A 326 3.04 -15.51 -30.27
N ASN A 327 2.38 -14.84 -31.21
CA ASN A 327 1.69 -15.50 -32.32
C ASN A 327 1.85 -14.72 -33.63
N ASP A 328 1.79 -15.43 -34.76
CA ASP A 328 1.93 -14.90 -36.13
C ASP A 328 0.61 -14.41 -36.76
N GLY A 329 -0.42 -14.19 -35.93
CA GLY A 329 -1.75 -13.80 -36.39
C GLY A 329 -1.84 -12.30 -36.73
N ALA A 330 -3.07 -11.81 -36.83
CA ALA A 330 -3.33 -10.39 -37.05
C ALA A 330 -2.67 -9.51 -35.97
N THR A 331 -2.00 -8.44 -36.41
CA THR A 331 -1.34 -7.49 -35.51
C THR A 331 -2.38 -6.55 -34.90
N PRO A 332 -2.45 -6.41 -33.56
CA PRO A 332 -3.41 -5.53 -32.92
C PRO A 332 -3.05 -4.06 -33.20
N ASP A 333 -4.06 -3.24 -33.47
CA ASP A 333 -3.88 -1.79 -33.53
C ASP A 333 -3.60 -1.20 -32.13
N GLU A 334 -3.28 0.10 -32.05
CA GLU A 334 -2.87 0.69 -30.77
C GLU A 334 -4.02 0.74 -29.76
N ASP A 335 -5.25 0.90 -30.23
CA ASP A 335 -6.43 0.92 -29.37
C ASP A 335 -6.74 -0.47 -28.82
N ALA A 336 -6.52 -1.53 -29.60
CA ALA A 336 -6.60 -2.89 -29.14
C ALA A 336 -5.53 -3.18 -28.09
N VAL A 337 -4.27 -2.81 -28.31
CA VAL A 337 -3.19 -2.97 -27.32
C VAL A 337 -3.54 -2.28 -26.00
N ARG A 338 -4.01 -1.03 -26.05
CA ARG A 338 -4.36 -0.25 -24.85
C ARG A 338 -5.58 -0.77 -24.08
N ASN A 339 -6.56 -1.35 -24.78
CA ASN A 339 -7.85 -1.69 -24.18
C ASN A 339 -8.14 -3.19 -24.10
N ALA A 340 -7.30 -4.07 -24.64
CA ALA A 340 -7.55 -5.52 -24.72
C ALA A 340 -7.83 -6.19 -23.36
N THR A 341 -7.26 -5.68 -22.27
CA THR A 341 -7.46 -6.21 -20.91
C THR A 341 -8.67 -5.62 -20.19
N ARG A 342 -9.38 -4.64 -20.81
CA ARG A 342 -10.59 -4.04 -20.24
C ARG A 342 -11.80 -4.95 -20.47
N PRO A 343 -12.70 -5.10 -19.48
CA PRO A 343 -13.94 -5.85 -19.67
C PRO A 343 -14.77 -5.30 -20.83
N PHE A 344 -15.36 -6.20 -21.61
CA PHE A 344 -16.24 -5.92 -22.75
C PHE A 344 -15.59 -5.31 -24.00
N PHE A 345 -14.28 -5.06 -23.98
CA PHE A 345 -13.57 -4.56 -25.15
C PHE A 345 -13.25 -5.69 -26.13
N THR A 346 -13.63 -5.55 -27.41
CA THR A 346 -13.45 -6.56 -28.45
C THR A 346 -13.43 -5.94 -29.83
N THR A 347 -12.51 -6.40 -30.69
CA THR A 347 -12.49 -6.06 -32.12
C THR A 347 -13.37 -7.00 -32.96
N MET A 348 -13.96 -8.02 -32.33
CA MET A 348 -14.68 -9.12 -32.98
C MET A 348 -16.15 -9.20 -32.56
N ALA A 349 -16.76 -8.07 -32.20
CA ALA A 349 -18.17 -7.98 -31.78
C ALA A 349 -19.14 -8.57 -32.81
N SER A 350 -18.87 -8.34 -34.11
CA SER A 350 -19.66 -8.85 -35.24
C SER A 350 -19.63 -10.38 -35.36
N GLN A 351 -18.62 -11.05 -34.77
CA GLN A 351 -18.51 -12.50 -34.70
C GLN A 351 -19.00 -13.07 -33.35
N GLY A 352 -19.80 -12.29 -32.60
CA GLY A 352 -20.40 -12.70 -31.34
C GLY A 352 -19.42 -12.79 -30.15
N ARG A 353 -18.20 -12.26 -30.29
CA ARG A 353 -17.17 -12.27 -29.23
C ARG A 353 -17.34 -11.05 -28.34
N ARG A 354 -17.50 -11.30 -27.04
CA ARG A 354 -17.96 -10.31 -26.04
C ARG A 354 -16.83 -9.55 -25.32
N GLY A 355 -15.55 -9.80 -25.64
CA GLY A 355 -14.44 -9.02 -25.09
C GLY A 355 -14.08 -9.28 -23.62
N LEU A 356 -14.34 -10.50 -23.12
CA LEU A 356 -14.11 -10.84 -21.71
C LEU A 356 -12.88 -11.74 -21.48
N GLY A 357 -12.33 -12.39 -22.51
CA GLY A 357 -11.27 -13.39 -22.33
C GLY A 357 -10.01 -12.86 -21.65
N LEU A 358 -9.43 -11.77 -22.17
CA LEU A 358 -8.23 -11.16 -21.58
C LEU A 358 -8.52 -10.42 -20.27
N ALA A 359 -9.75 -9.91 -20.08
CA ALA A 359 -10.16 -9.31 -18.82
C ALA A 359 -10.21 -10.35 -17.69
N ILE A 360 -10.75 -11.55 -17.98
CA ILE A 360 -10.75 -12.68 -17.05
C ILE A 360 -9.31 -13.15 -16.78
N ALA A 361 -8.50 -13.33 -17.83
CA ALA A 361 -7.11 -13.72 -17.68
C ALA A 361 -6.31 -12.73 -16.80
N THR A 362 -6.55 -11.42 -16.99
CA THR A 362 -5.93 -10.36 -16.17
C THR A 362 -6.37 -10.44 -14.70
N ALA A 363 -7.66 -10.71 -14.44
CA ALA A 363 -8.17 -10.86 -13.09
C ALA A 363 -7.54 -12.07 -12.37
N LEU A 364 -7.46 -13.22 -13.05
CA LEU A 364 -6.85 -14.45 -12.51
C LEU A 364 -5.37 -14.28 -12.20
N ILE A 365 -4.61 -13.58 -13.05
CA ILE A 365 -3.18 -13.33 -12.82
C ILE A 365 -2.97 -12.30 -11.70
N ARG A 366 -3.83 -11.29 -11.56
CA ARG A 366 -3.75 -10.31 -10.47
C ARG A 366 -4.02 -10.93 -9.10
N GLU A 367 -4.92 -11.90 -9.01
CA GLU A 367 -5.16 -12.67 -7.77
C GLU A 367 -3.89 -13.41 -7.28
N GLN A 368 -2.95 -13.67 -8.20
CA GLN A 368 -1.69 -14.37 -7.95
C GLN A 368 -0.48 -13.41 -7.89
N ALA A 369 -0.70 -12.14 -7.56
CA ALA A 369 0.31 -11.08 -7.49
C ALA A 369 1.11 -10.87 -8.81
N GLY A 370 0.49 -11.19 -9.94
CA GLY A 370 1.04 -11.04 -11.27
C GLY A 370 0.43 -9.91 -12.10
N SER A 371 0.93 -9.74 -13.32
CA SER A 371 0.37 -8.85 -14.36
C SER A 371 0.25 -9.57 -15.70
N LEU A 372 -0.70 -9.11 -16.53
CA LEU A 372 -0.88 -9.57 -17.90
C LEU A 372 -1.02 -8.35 -18.81
N ASP A 373 -0.20 -8.29 -19.85
CA ASP A 373 -0.17 -7.20 -20.82
C ASP A 373 -0.15 -7.76 -22.25
N LEU A 374 -0.75 -7.03 -23.19
CA LEU A 374 -0.73 -7.33 -24.61
C LEU A 374 0.17 -6.31 -25.32
N ALA A 375 0.98 -6.76 -26.26
CA ALA A 375 1.88 -5.95 -27.08
C ALA A 375 1.87 -6.44 -28.54
N ARG A 376 2.49 -5.66 -29.42
CA ARG A 376 2.82 -6.10 -30.78
C ARG A 376 4.15 -6.85 -30.76
N ARG A 377 4.38 -7.75 -31.72
CA ARG A 377 5.72 -8.35 -31.92
C ARG A 377 6.67 -7.30 -32.48
N ASP A 378 7.94 -7.38 -32.08
CA ASP A 378 8.97 -6.42 -32.48
C ASP A 378 9.30 -6.54 -33.97
N GLY A 379 8.85 -5.58 -34.78
CA GLY A 379 9.18 -5.49 -36.20
C GLY A 379 8.56 -6.56 -37.11
N GLU A 380 7.76 -7.48 -36.56
CA GLU A 380 7.10 -8.57 -37.27
C GLU A 380 5.58 -8.54 -37.10
N PRO A 381 4.80 -9.09 -38.05
CA PRO A 381 3.37 -9.27 -37.85
C PRO A 381 3.09 -10.24 -36.71
N GLY A 382 2.12 -9.87 -35.86
CA GLY A 382 1.66 -10.71 -34.76
C GLY A 382 1.36 -9.95 -33.48
N ALA A 383 1.06 -10.69 -32.42
CA ALA A 383 0.87 -10.16 -31.08
C ALA A 383 1.77 -10.90 -30.09
N ALA A 384 2.09 -10.23 -28.98
CA ALA A 384 2.81 -10.78 -27.84
C ALA A 384 1.96 -10.57 -26.58
N CYS A 385 1.77 -11.63 -25.79
CA CYS A 385 1.14 -11.54 -24.49
C CYS A 385 2.19 -11.82 -23.41
N HIS A 386 2.41 -10.83 -22.53
CA HIS A 386 3.36 -10.91 -21.44
C HIS A 386 2.62 -11.18 -20.13
N ILE A 387 2.97 -12.26 -19.45
CA ILE A 387 2.41 -12.66 -18.16
C ILE A 387 3.55 -12.66 -17.15
N THR A 388 3.49 -11.80 -16.13
CA THR A 388 4.52 -11.69 -15.10
C THR A 388 4.01 -12.29 -13.80
N LEU A 389 4.73 -13.26 -13.23
CA LEU A 389 4.40 -13.95 -11.98
C LEU A 389 5.61 -13.98 -11.03
N PRO A 390 5.42 -14.16 -9.71
CA PRO A 390 6.52 -14.36 -8.77
C PRO A 390 7.34 -15.61 -9.11
N ALA A 391 8.67 -15.49 -9.03
CA ALA A 391 9.58 -16.63 -9.23
C ALA A 391 9.57 -17.57 -8.01
N ARG A 392 9.92 -18.83 -8.24
CA ARG A 392 10.09 -19.83 -7.19
C ARG A 392 11.36 -19.54 -6.37
N PRO A 393 11.34 -19.62 -5.01
CA PRO A 393 12.56 -19.83 -4.25
C PRO A 393 13.06 -21.27 -4.48
N ILE A 394 14.24 -21.41 -5.07
CA ILE A 394 14.82 -22.69 -5.55
C ILE A 394 14.85 -23.75 -4.44
N THR A 395 14.18 -24.89 -4.68
CA THR A 395 14.53 -26.19 -4.05
C THR A 395 14.38 -27.31 -5.09
N ALA A 396 15.25 -28.31 -5.09
CA ALA A 396 15.40 -29.27 -6.18
C ALA A 396 14.21 -30.25 -6.38
N SER A 397 14.19 -30.89 -7.56
CA SER A 397 13.19 -31.78 -8.18
C SER A 397 12.94 -33.15 -7.51
N LEU A 398 11.86 -33.86 -7.95
CA LEU A 398 11.80 -35.19 -8.63
C LEU A 398 10.32 -35.70 -8.68
N PRO A 399 9.94 -36.77 -9.42
CA PRO A 399 10.29 -37.26 -10.77
C PRO A 399 9.04 -37.39 -11.71
N THR A 400 9.27 -37.63 -13.00
CA THR A 400 8.23 -37.91 -14.03
C THR A 400 8.03 -39.42 -14.16
N ILE A 401 6.78 -39.93 -14.03
CA ILE A 401 6.45 -41.33 -14.32
C ILE A 401 5.93 -41.45 -15.76
N THR A 402 6.56 -42.36 -16.51
CA THR A 402 6.17 -42.83 -17.84
C THR A 402 5.06 -43.88 -17.77
N ALA A 403 4.03 -43.74 -18.60
CA ALA A 403 2.92 -44.69 -18.72
C ALA A 403 3.29 -45.99 -19.46
N GLY A 404 2.64 -47.09 -19.07
CA GLY A 404 2.47 -48.33 -19.83
C GLY A 404 1.11 -48.99 -19.49
N PRO A 405 0.45 -49.73 -20.40
CA PRO A 405 -0.91 -50.24 -20.19
C PRO A 405 -0.92 -51.62 -19.48
N GLY A 406 -1.66 -51.73 -18.37
CA GLY A 406 -1.88 -52.98 -17.64
C GLY A 406 -3.20 -53.65 -18.04
N ALA A 407 -3.13 -54.73 -18.83
CA ALA A 407 -4.26 -55.62 -19.08
C ALA A 407 -4.44 -56.58 -17.90
N GLY A 408 -5.62 -56.58 -17.27
CA GLY A 408 -6.05 -57.60 -16.30
C GLY A 408 -5.99 -57.24 -14.81
N GLU A 409 -5.86 -55.96 -14.45
CA GLU A 409 -5.74 -55.52 -13.05
C GLU A 409 -7.12 -55.18 -12.46
N THR A 410 -7.34 -55.54 -11.18
CA THR A 410 -8.64 -55.38 -10.48
C THR A 410 -8.65 -54.15 -9.58
N VAL A 411 -9.59 -53.23 -9.84
CA VAL A 411 -9.84 -52.00 -9.09
C VAL A 411 -11.06 -52.23 -8.18
N LEU A 412 -10.89 -52.00 -6.88
CA LEU A 412 -11.99 -52.06 -5.91
C LEU A 412 -12.73 -50.72 -5.90
N VAL A 413 -14.05 -50.74 -6.07
CA VAL A 413 -14.93 -49.58 -5.98
C VAL A 413 -15.80 -49.72 -4.75
N VAL A 414 -15.77 -48.73 -3.87
CA VAL A 414 -16.51 -48.69 -2.61
C VAL A 414 -17.49 -47.51 -2.66
N ASP A 415 -18.75 -47.77 -3.00
CA ASP A 415 -19.81 -46.76 -3.11
C ASP A 415 -21.15 -47.43 -2.78
N ASP A 416 -21.94 -46.81 -1.89
CA ASP A 416 -23.22 -47.34 -1.43
C ASP A 416 -24.39 -46.98 -2.35
N GLU A 417 -24.16 -46.07 -3.31
CA GLU A 417 -25.14 -45.66 -4.30
C GLU A 417 -25.07 -46.57 -5.54
N PRO A 418 -26.06 -47.46 -5.78
CA PRO A 418 -25.95 -48.50 -6.80
C PRO A 418 -25.76 -47.96 -8.21
N LEU A 419 -26.39 -46.82 -8.52
CA LEU A 419 -26.33 -46.17 -9.83
C LEU A 419 -24.93 -45.59 -10.11
N VAL A 420 -24.26 -45.06 -9.08
CA VAL A 420 -22.91 -44.49 -9.21
C VAL A 420 -21.88 -45.62 -9.30
N ALA A 421 -22.06 -46.67 -8.51
CA ALA A 421 -21.21 -47.84 -8.56
C ALA A 421 -21.27 -48.56 -9.93
N GLU A 422 -22.45 -48.68 -10.54
CA GLU A 422 -22.64 -49.21 -11.89
C GLU A 422 -21.92 -48.34 -12.94
N LEU A 423 -22.08 -47.01 -12.85
CA LEU A 423 -21.40 -46.06 -13.73
C LEU A 423 -19.86 -46.12 -13.63
N LEU A 424 -19.31 -46.30 -12.42
CA LEU A 424 -17.88 -46.45 -12.19
C LEU A 424 -17.36 -47.77 -12.77
N LEU A 425 -18.14 -48.85 -12.65
CA LEU A 425 -17.79 -50.15 -13.20
C LEU A 425 -17.78 -50.13 -14.74
N ASP A 426 -18.78 -49.52 -15.36
CA ASP A 426 -18.85 -49.31 -16.81
C ASP A 426 -17.63 -48.51 -17.29
N ALA A 427 -17.28 -47.42 -16.58
CA ALA A 427 -16.11 -46.60 -16.91
C ALA A 427 -14.80 -47.40 -16.83
N LEU A 428 -14.64 -48.27 -15.83
CA LEU A 428 -13.46 -49.13 -15.67
C LEU A 428 -13.35 -50.12 -16.83
N GLN A 429 -14.45 -50.79 -17.18
CA GLN A 429 -14.51 -51.79 -18.26
C GLN A 429 -14.21 -51.17 -19.63
N GLU A 430 -14.80 -50.00 -19.94
CA GLU A 430 -14.53 -49.26 -21.18
C GLU A 430 -13.06 -48.87 -21.33
N ASN A 431 -12.35 -48.71 -20.21
CA ASN A 431 -10.92 -48.37 -20.18
C ASN A 431 -10.00 -49.59 -20.03
N GLY A 432 -10.54 -50.83 -20.12
CA GLY A 432 -9.76 -52.07 -20.10
C GLY A 432 -9.37 -52.58 -18.71
N PHE A 433 -9.97 -52.03 -17.65
CA PHE A 433 -9.75 -52.46 -16.27
C PHE A 433 -10.86 -53.41 -15.81
N THR A 434 -10.55 -54.27 -14.84
CA THR A 434 -11.57 -55.08 -14.15
C THR A 434 -11.94 -54.39 -12.83
N GLY A 435 -13.23 -54.33 -12.51
CA GLY A 435 -13.73 -53.67 -11.30
C GLY A 435 -14.49 -54.64 -10.39
N THR A 436 -14.36 -54.46 -9.08
CA THR A 436 -15.19 -55.14 -8.07
C THR A 436 -15.87 -54.08 -7.23
N VAL A 437 -17.19 -54.18 -7.05
CA VAL A 437 -18.00 -53.20 -6.31
C VAL A 437 -18.41 -53.76 -4.97
N VAL A 438 -18.27 -52.93 -3.93
CA VAL A 438 -18.80 -53.17 -2.58
C VAL A 438 -19.46 -51.91 -2.04
N GLY A 439 -20.49 -52.05 -1.20
CA GLY A 439 -21.26 -50.91 -0.68
C GLY A 439 -20.90 -50.48 0.75
N THR A 440 -19.95 -51.17 1.40
CA THR A 440 -19.64 -50.96 2.83
C THR A 440 -18.14 -51.06 3.10
N VAL A 441 -17.67 -50.40 4.16
CA VAL A 441 -16.30 -50.46 4.69
C VAL A 441 -15.94 -51.90 5.09
N ALA A 442 -16.85 -52.61 5.74
CA ALA A 442 -16.64 -53.99 6.15
C ALA A 442 -16.37 -54.92 4.95
N ASP A 443 -17.10 -54.73 3.86
CA ASP A 443 -16.98 -55.53 2.64
C ASP A 443 -15.69 -55.17 1.89
N ALA A 444 -15.35 -53.88 1.83
CA ALA A 444 -14.09 -53.42 1.25
C ALA A 444 -12.86 -54.02 1.95
N LEU A 445 -12.85 -54.09 3.29
CA LEU A 445 -11.73 -54.69 4.02
C LEU A 445 -11.62 -56.20 3.84
N ARG A 446 -12.75 -56.90 3.63
CA ARG A 446 -12.74 -58.33 3.28
C ARG A 446 -12.13 -58.55 1.90
N GLU A 447 -12.48 -57.72 0.93
CA GLU A 447 -11.90 -57.79 -0.42
C GLU A 447 -10.41 -57.41 -0.43
N LEU A 448 -10.00 -56.39 0.33
CA LEU A 448 -8.59 -56.04 0.48
C LEU A 448 -7.76 -57.16 1.12
N ALA A 449 -8.36 -57.97 2.00
CA ALA A 449 -7.69 -59.12 2.61
C ALA A 449 -7.50 -60.31 1.64
N SER A 450 -8.28 -60.40 0.55
CA SER A 450 -8.14 -61.46 -0.46
C SER A 450 -6.88 -61.28 -1.33
N GLY A 451 -6.40 -60.04 -1.44
CA GLY A 451 -5.10 -59.68 -1.98
C GLY A 451 -5.05 -59.41 -3.50
N SER A 452 -6.17 -59.52 -4.21
CA SER A 452 -6.27 -59.33 -5.67
C SER A 452 -6.40 -57.88 -6.12
N VAL A 453 -6.63 -56.94 -5.20
CA VAL A 453 -6.92 -55.53 -5.49
C VAL A 453 -5.63 -54.73 -5.73
N ARG A 454 -5.48 -54.10 -6.90
CA ARG A 454 -4.32 -53.25 -7.22
C ARG A 454 -4.55 -51.77 -6.93
N ALA A 455 -5.79 -51.29 -7.08
CA ALA A 455 -6.16 -49.92 -6.75
C ALA A 455 -7.54 -49.87 -6.11
N MET A 456 -7.81 -48.81 -5.35
CA MET A 456 -9.09 -48.62 -4.65
C MET A 456 -9.67 -47.22 -4.94
N LEU A 457 -10.94 -47.18 -5.32
CA LEU A 457 -11.79 -46.00 -5.41
C LEU A 457 -12.81 -46.09 -4.28
N THR A 458 -12.90 -45.09 -3.41
CA THR A 458 -13.89 -45.08 -2.31
C THR A 458 -14.62 -43.76 -2.22
N ASP A 459 -15.93 -43.79 -2.02
CA ASP A 459 -16.67 -42.64 -1.51
C ASP A 459 -16.18 -42.32 -0.09
N VAL A 460 -16.21 -41.03 0.27
CA VAL A 460 -15.94 -40.55 1.62
C VAL A 460 -17.09 -40.90 2.57
N ARG A 461 -18.35 -40.85 2.10
CA ARG A 461 -19.52 -41.16 2.93
C ARG A 461 -19.98 -42.58 2.63
N LEU A 462 -19.83 -43.47 3.59
CA LEU A 462 -20.28 -44.86 3.49
C LEU A 462 -21.25 -45.17 4.66
N PRO A 463 -22.16 -46.16 4.50
CA PRO A 463 -23.23 -46.43 5.45
C PRO A 463 -22.75 -46.97 6.80
N ASP A 464 -21.58 -47.61 6.85
CA ASP A 464 -20.97 -48.22 8.03
C ASP A 464 -19.65 -47.57 8.47
N GLY A 465 -19.27 -46.44 7.88
CA GLY A 465 -18.06 -45.71 8.25
C GLY A 465 -17.67 -44.59 7.29
N ASN A 466 -16.44 -44.11 7.42
CA ASN A 466 -15.87 -43.06 6.57
C ASN A 466 -14.83 -43.66 5.62
N GLY A 467 -14.88 -43.29 4.33
CA GLY A 467 -13.92 -43.69 3.31
C GLY A 467 -12.47 -43.32 3.65
N ILE A 468 -12.25 -42.20 4.37
CA ILE A 468 -10.91 -41.77 4.81
C ILE A 468 -10.33 -42.73 5.86
N ASP A 469 -11.17 -43.18 6.80
CA ASP A 469 -10.76 -44.18 7.80
C ASP A 469 -10.49 -45.54 7.12
N LEU A 470 -11.27 -45.87 6.09
CA LEU A 470 -11.02 -47.03 5.24
C LEU A 470 -9.66 -46.93 4.54
N VAL A 471 -9.28 -45.79 3.98
CA VAL A 471 -7.93 -45.60 3.38
C VAL A 471 -6.84 -45.85 4.42
N SER A 472 -6.97 -45.26 5.61
CA SER A 472 -5.99 -45.44 6.70
C SER A 472 -5.80 -46.92 7.06
N ARG A 473 -6.91 -47.66 7.16
CA ARG A 473 -6.91 -49.10 7.46
C ARG A 473 -6.40 -49.94 6.30
N ALA A 474 -6.74 -49.57 5.07
CA ALA A 474 -6.25 -50.22 3.85
C ALA A 474 -4.73 -50.11 3.75
N LEU A 475 -4.15 -48.92 3.99
CA LEU A 475 -2.70 -48.69 3.98
C LEU A 475 -1.98 -49.42 5.12
N ALA A 476 -2.60 -49.53 6.30
CA ALA A 476 -2.06 -50.33 7.40
C ALA A 476 -2.01 -51.83 7.09
N MET A 477 -3.02 -52.34 6.36
CA MET A 477 -3.08 -53.75 5.93
C MET A 477 -2.19 -54.03 4.71
N ARG A 478 -2.15 -53.10 3.76
CA ARG A 478 -1.51 -53.21 2.45
C ARG A 478 -0.75 -51.91 2.16
N PRO A 479 0.47 -51.75 2.69
CA PRO A 479 1.29 -50.57 2.44
C PRO A 479 1.60 -50.34 0.94
N GLU A 480 1.58 -51.42 0.16
CA GLU A 480 1.76 -51.39 -1.30
C GLU A 480 0.67 -50.63 -2.06
N LEU A 481 -0.48 -50.35 -1.42
CA LEU A 481 -1.54 -49.51 -2.01
C LEU A 481 -1.26 -48.01 -1.86
N ALA A 482 -0.16 -47.62 -1.20
CA ALA A 482 0.24 -46.22 -1.12
C ALA A 482 0.50 -45.66 -2.53
N GLY A 483 -0.29 -44.66 -2.93
CA GLY A 483 -0.28 -44.11 -4.30
C GLY A 483 -1.28 -44.77 -5.27
N HIS A 484 -1.97 -45.83 -4.84
CA HIS A 484 -2.95 -46.57 -5.64
C HIS A 484 -4.40 -46.43 -5.14
N ILE A 485 -4.68 -45.38 -4.36
CA ILE A 485 -6.00 -45.13 -3.75
C ILE A 485 -6.48 -43.76 -4.19
N ALA A 486 -7.77 -43.65 -4.54
CA ALA A 486 -8.44 -42.37 -4.80
C ALA A 486 -9.78 -42.26 -4.08
N LEU A 487 -10.14 -41.03 -3.73
CA LEU A 487 -11.39 -40.68 -3.06
C LEU A 487 -12.39 -40.11 -4.06
N ILE A 488 -13.67 -40.43 -3.87
CA ILE A 488 -14.79 -39.83 -4.59
C ILE A 488 -15.58 -39.00 -3.59
N THR A 489 -15.88 -37.73 -3.91
CA THR A 489 -16.51 -36.79 -2.97
C THR A 489 -17.80 -36.19 -3.52
N GLY A 490 -18.86 -36.14 -2.71
CA GLY A 490 -20.09 -35.41 -3.01
C GLY A 490 -19.95 -33.87 -2.95
N GLY A 491 -20.83 -33.16 -3.65
CA GLY A 491 -20.87 -31.69 -3.65
C GLY A 491 -21.18 -31.13 -2.26
N GLY A 492 -20.17 -30.52 -1.62
CA GLY A 492 -20.30 -29.85 -0.32
C GLY A 492 -19.23 -30.21 0.71
N ASP A 493 -18.41 -31.25 0.48
CA ASP A 493 -17.33 -31.60 1.40
C ASP A 493 -15.99 -30.93 0.99
N PRO A 494 -15.33 -30.18 1.88
CA PRO A 494 -14.07 -29.51 1.61
C PRO A 494 -12.93 -30.52 1.39
N GLY A 495 -12.74 -30.86 0.10
CA GLY A 495 -11.79 -31.78 -0.55
C GLY A 495 -10.37 -31.98 -0.01
N HIS A 496 -9.86 -31.11 0.86
CA HIS A 496 -8.41 -30.87 0.95
C HIS A 496 -7.81 -30.91 2.35
N HIS A 497 -8.56 -31.18 3.42
CA HIS A 497 -8.02 -31.22 4.78
C HIS A 497 -7.71 -32.64 5.33
N TRP A 498 -7.80 -33.68 4.50
CA TRP A 498 -7.73 -35.07 5.00
C TRP A 498 -6.38 -35.76 4.79
N ALA A 499 -5.53 -35.23 3.90
CA ALA A 499 -4.19 -35.77 3.62
C ALA A 499 -3.12 -35.41 4.67
N ALA A 500 -3.44 -34.49 5.60
CA ALA A 500 -2.50 -33.97 6.61
C ALA A 500 -2.03 -35.00 7.65
N GLY A 501 -2.51 -36.25 7.61
CA GLY A 501 -2.10 -37.33 8.53
C GLY A 501 -1.63 -38.63 7.88
N LEU A 502 -1.74 -38.78 6.55
CA LEU A 502 -1.57 -40.08 5.87
C LEU A 502 -0.22 -40.27 5.17
N GLY A 503 0.60 -39.22 5.07
CA GLY A 503 1.95 -39.32 4.49
C GLY A 503 2.00 -39.55 2.97
N CYS A 504 0.85 -39.55 2.28
CA CYS A 504 0.74 -39.70 0.83
C CYS A 504 -0.32 -38.74 0.24
N GLU A 505 -0.09 -38.23 -0.97
CA GLU A 505 -1.11 -37.51 -1.73
C GLU A 505 -2.17 -38.51 -2.24
N ILE A 506 -3.44 -38.29 -1.91
CA ILE A 506 -4.56 -39.14 -2.34
C ILE A 506 -5.38 -38.34 -3.37
N PRO A 507 -5.43 -38.77 -4.64
CA PRO A 507 -6.25 -38.13 -5.66
C PRO A 507 -7.74 -38.13 -5.30
N VAL A 508 -8.43 -37.02 -5.58
CA VAL A 508 -9.85 -36.83 -5.26
C VAL A 508 -10.66 -36.52 -6.52
N LEU A 509 -11.83 -37.16 -6.66
CA LEU A 509 -12.78 -36.96 -7.75
C LEU A 509 -14.13 -36.45 -7.23
N GLY A 510 -14.55 -35.26 -7.66
CA GLY A 510 -15.83 -34.67 -7.27
C GLY A 510 -17.02 -35.19 -8.08
N LYS A 511 -18.13 -35.55 -7.41
CA LYS A 511 -19.46 -35.77 -8.00
C LYS A 511 -20.09 -34.39 -8.34
N PRO A 512 -20.69 -34.18 -9.54
CA PRO A 512 -20.83 -35.13 -10.64
C PRO A 512 -19.56 -35.22 -11.50
N PHE A 513 -19.20 -36.43 -11.91
CA PHE A 513 -18.05 -36.73 -12.75
C PHE A 513 -18.45 -37.33 -14.10
N ARG A 514 -17.57 -37.22 -15.10
CA ARG A 514 -17.69 -37.86 -16.42
C ARG A 514 -16.89 -39.16 -16.46
N LEU A 515 -17.34 -40.15 -17.25
CA LEU A 515 -16.68 -41.45 -17.43
C LEU A 515 -15.18 -41.31 -17.77
N GLU A 516 -14.82 -40.34 -18.61
CA GLU A 516 -13.43 -40.04 -19.00
C GLU A 516 -12.54 -39.62 -17.81
N GLN A 517 -13.11 -38.95 -16.80
CA GLN A 517 -12.37 -38.50 -15.62
C GLN A 517 -12.02 -39.69 -14.72
N VAL A 518 -12.91 -40.69 -14.63
CA VAL A 518 -12.67 -41.94 -13.90
C VAL A 518 -11.51 -42.71 -14.54
N GLY A 519 -11.53 -42.89 -15.87
CA GLY A 519 -10.45 -43.59 -16.57
C GLY A 519 -9.09 -42.87 -16.50
N LYS A 520 -9.05 -41.53 -16.41
CA LYS A 520 -7.81 -40.77 -16.18
C LYS A 520 -7.32 -40.92 -14.74
N LEU A 521 -8.22 -40.85 -13.76
CA LEU A 521 -7.91 -41.03 -12.35
C LEU A 521 -7.33 -42.43 -12.09
N VAL A 522 -8.00 -43.47 -12.59
CA VAL A 522 -7.57 -44.87 -12.44
C VAL A 522 -6.18 -45.10 -13.04
N ARG A 523 -5.88 -44.53 -14.21
CA ARG A 523 -4.54 -44.57 -14.82
C ARG A 523 -3.48 -43.80 -14.03
N SER A 524 -3.86 -42.84 -13.21
CA SER A 524 -2.91 -42.10 -12.36
C SER A 524 -2.59 -42.83 -11.06
N ILE A 525 -3.43 -43.79 -10.67
CA ILE A 525 -3.32 -44.58 -9.44
C ILE A 525 -3.03 -46.07 -9.72
N LEU A 526 -2.60 -46.44 -10.93
CA LEU A 526 -2.18 -47.80 -11.31
C LEU A 526 -0.77 -47.76 -11.87
#